data_AF-A0A4Y2KYZ1-F1
#
_entry.id   AF-A0A4Y2KYZ1-F1
#
_cell.length_a   1.000
_cell.length_b   1.000
_cell.length_c   1.000
_cell.angle_alpha   90.00
_cell.angle_beta   90.00
_cell.angle_gamma   90.00
#
_symmetry.space_group_name_H-M   'P 1'
#
loop_
_entity.id
_entity.type
_entity.pdbx_description
1 polymer ?
#
loop_
_entity_poly.entity_id
_entity_poly.type
_entity_poly.pdbx_seq_one_letter_code
_entity_poly.pdbx_strand_id
1 'polypeptide(L)'
;MAQRGQKRRAEETEEQRNRRSSDMAQCGQERNAEETEEQRNSRLSDMAQRSQERRAEESRRTKEWQIGSYKSFLFNALILSVRGLGEIVVPIAWTGIAAIILEGGRTAHYRYKLPVRILNNSSCSIPHNTEDGRFLKAEKLIIWDECTMTPHHALSAVERLLRDLMNSDLTFGGKVSVLGGDWRHILPVAVHANRTTIIET
;
A
#
# COMPACT_ATOMS: atom_id res chain seq x y z
N MET A 1 -40.99 16.05 -79.29
CA MET A 1 -41.55 16.32 -77.94
C MET A 1 -40.98 15.35 -76.88
N ALA A 2 -39.65 15.22 -76.75
CA ALA A 2 -39.04 14.18 -75.88
C ALA A 2 -38.26 14.73 -74.67
N GLN A 3 -38.00 16.04 -74.60
CA GLN A 3 -37.18 16.62 -73.52
C GLN A 3 -37.95 17.03 -72.26
N ARG A 4 -39.28 17.21 -72.34
CA ARG A 4 -40.10 17.59 -71.17
C ARG A 4 -40.38 16.44 -70.19
N GLY A 5 -40.34 15.19 -70.67
CA GLY A 5 -40.59 14.00 -69.83
C GLY A 5 -39.39 13.56 -69.00
N GLN A 6 -38.17 13.70 -69.53
CA GLN A 6 -36.94 13.35 -68.80
C GLN A 6 -36.61 14.34 -67.68
N LYS A 7 -36.97 15.63 -67.86
CA LYS A 7 -36.74 16.68 -66.86
C LYS A 7 -37.59 16.48 -65.60
N ARG A 8 -38.88 16.12 -65.76
CA ARG A 8 -39.78 15.84 -64.63
C ARG A 8 -39.36 14.60 -63.83
N ARG A 9 -38.89 13.55 -64.50
CA ARG A 9 -38.45 12.32 -63.83
C ARG A 9 -37.13 12.49 -63.05
N ALA A 10 -36.24 13.35 -63.53
CA ALA A 10 -34.99 13.71 -62.84
C ALA A 10 -35.25 14.62 -61.62
N GLU A 11 -36.17 15.59 -61.75
CA GLU A 11 -36.58 16.47 -60.63
C GLU A 11 -37.23 15.67 -59.49
N GLU A 12 -38.11 14.71 -59.79
CA GLU A 12 -38.73 13.85 -58.77
C GLU A 12 -37.72 12.97 -58.02
N THR A 13 -36.67 12.50 -58.70
CA THR A 13 -35.63 11.65 -58.07
C THR A 13 -34.67 12.46 -57.21
N GLU A 14 -34.37 13.70 -57.59
CA GLU A 14 -33.56 14.62 -56.80
C GLU A 14 -34.32 15.13 -55.58
N GLU A 15 -35.62 15.41 -55.72
CA GLU A 15 -36.48 15.79 -54.60
C GLU A 15 -36.65 14.65 -53.59
N GLN A 16 -36.84 13.41 -54.05
CA GLN A 16 -36.84 12.23 -53.17
C GLN A 16 -35.51 11.99 -52.49
N ARG A 17 -34.39 12.22 -53.17
CA ARG A 17 -33.04 12.10 -52.58
C ARG A 17 -32.80 13.17 -51.51
N ASN A 18 -33.27 14.39 -51.76
CA ASN A 18 -33.12 15.50 -50.83
C ASN A 18 -33.99 15.29 -49.57
N ARG A 19 -35.22 14.78 -49.73
CA ARG A 19 -36.10 14.38 -48.60
C ARG A 19 -35.48 13.28 -47.74
N ARG A 20 -34.91 12.24 -48.35
CA ARG A 20 -34.24 11.16 -47.60
C ARG A 20 -33.00 11.65 -46.85
N SER A 21 -32.30 12.63 -47.41
CA SER A 21 -31.11 13.21 -46.79
C SER A 21 -31.48 14.15 -45.64
N SER A 22 -32.59 14.89 -45.73
CA SER A 22 -33.12 15.69 -44.63
C SER A 22 -33.62 14.82 -43.48
N ASP A 23 -34.35 13.73 -43.77
CA ASP A 23 -34.87 12.83 -42.74
C ASP A 23 -33.74 12.15 -41.95
N MET A 24 -32.64 11.78 -42.62
CA MET A 24 -31.45 11.20 -41.99
C MET A 24 -30.66 12.22 -41.15
N ALA A 25 -30.64 13.49 -41.57
CA ALA A 25 -30.05 14.58 -40.78
C ALA A 25 -30.90 14.90 -39.53
N GLN A 26 -32.23 14.87 -39.66
CA GLN A 26 -33.18 15.09 -38.58
C GLN A 26 -33.12 13.97 -37.53
N CYS A 27 -33.10 12.71 -37.97
CA CYS A 27 -32.96 11.53 -37.08
C CYS A 27 -31.58 11.47 -36.38
N GLY A 28 -30.56 12.12 -36.93
CA GLY A 28 -29.25 12.31 -36.27
C GLY A 28 -29.25 13.43 -35.22
N GLN A 29 -30.08 14.47 -35.42
CA GLN A 29 -30.23 15.57 -34.47
C GLN A 29 -31.16 15.21 -33.30
N GLU A 30 -32.22 14.43 -33.54
CA GLU A 30 -33.15 13.97 -32.50
C GLU A 30 -32.48 12.99 -31.52
N ARG A 31 -31.63 12.08 -32.01
CA ARG A 31 -30.84 11.15 -31.14
C ARG A 31 -29.83 11.86 -30.23
N ASN A 32 -29.40 13.07 -30.57
CA ASN A 32 -28.50 13.88 -29.75
C ASN A 32 -29.25 14.86 -28.82
N ALA A 33 -30.56 15.07 -29.04
CA ALA A 33 -31.41 15.96 -28.26
C ALA A 33 -32.29 15.22 -27.23
N GLU A 34 -32.44 13.90 -27.34
CA GLU A 34 -33.23 13.05 -26.43
C GLU A 34 -32.52 12.63 -25.14
N GLU A 35 -31.33 13.16 -24.84
CA GLU A 35 -30.82 13.10 -23.47
C GLU A 35 -31.52 14.21 -22.67
N THR A 36 -32.63 13.87 -22.03
CA THR A 36 -33.46 14.82 -21.27
C THR A 36 -32.58 15.60 -20.30
N GLU A 37 -32.79 16.90 -20.19
CA GLU A 37 -32.00 17.78 -19.31
C GLU A 37 -32.01 17.28 -17.85
N GLU A 38 -33.08 16.60 -17.47
CA GLU A 38 -33.24 15.85 -16.22
C GLU A 38 -32.26 14.67 -16.08
N GLN A 39 -32.08 13.85 -17.12
CA GLN A 39 -31.09 12.77 -17.13
C GLN A 39 -29.66 13.31 -17.07
N ARG A 40 -29.41 14.45 -17.74
CA ARG A 40 -28.11 15.12 -17.72
C ARG A 40 -27.81 15.69 -16.34
N ASN A 41 -28.80 16.33 -15.71
CA ASN A 41 -28.71 16.85 -14.34
C ASN A 41 -28.56 15.71 -13.32
N SER A 42 -29.25 14.58 -13.50
CA SER A 42 -29.12 13.38 -12.66
C SER A 42 -27.72 12.75 -12.76
N ARG A 43 -27.14 12.65 -13.96
CA ARG A 43 -25.76 12.14 -14.11
C ARG A 43 -24.73 13.06 -13.51
N LEU A 44 -24.92 14.38 -13.64
CA LEU A 44 -24.04 15.37 -13.01
C LEU A 44 -24.15 15.34 -11.49
N SER A 45 -25.36 15.17 -10.94
CA SER A 45 -25.56 15.00 -9.50
C SER A 45 -24.93 13.70 -9.00
N ASP A 46 -25.07 12.58 -9.72
CA ASP A 46 -24.44 11.31 -9.36
C ASP A 46 -22.90 11.39 -9.37
N MET A 47 -22.32 12.08 -10.35
CA MET A 47 -20.86 12.30 -10.39
C MET A 47 -20.37 13.21 -9.27
N ALA A 48 -21.11 14.29 -8.97
CA ALA A 48 -20.81 15.19 -7.87
C ALA A 48 -20.94 14.48 -6.53
N GLN A 49 -21.98 13.66 -6.37
CA GLN A 49 -22.25 12.88 -5.17
C GLN A 49 -21.18 11.81 -4.95
N ARG A 50 -20.76 11.06 -5.98
CA ARG A 50 -19.63 10.12 -5.88
C ARG A 50 -18.29 10.79 -5.58
N SER A 51 -18.10 12.04 -6.01
CA SER A 51 -16.92 12.82 -5.64
C SER A 51 -16.99 13.31 -4.19
N GLN A 52 -18.18 13.68 -3.72
CA GLN A 52 -18.40 14.08 -2.33
C GLN A 52 -18.35 12.88 -1.38
N GLU A 53 -18.90 11.73 -1.76
CA GLU A 53 -18.79 10.46 -1.04
C GLU A 53 -17.34 10.00 -0.95
N ARG A 54 -16.53 10.10 -2.01
CA ARG A 54 -15.09 9.82 -1.93
C ARG A 54 -14.35 10.79 -1.00
N ARG A 55 -14.69 12.08 -1.03
CA ARG A 55 -14.12 13.07 -0.08
C ARG A 55 -14.60 12.87 1.35
N ALA A 56 -15.85 12.43 1.55
CA ALA A 56 -16.43 12.17 2.85
C ALA A 56 -15.92 10.84 3.42
N GLU A 57 -15.65 9.86 2.59
CA GLU A 57 -14.98 8.59 2.90
C GLU A 57 -13.50 8.87 3.24
N GLU A 58 -12.79 9.66 2.44
CA GLU A 58 -11.44 10.16 2.79
C GLU A 58 -11.48 10.96 4.10
N SER A 59 -12.49 11.81 4.29
CA SER A 59 -12.61 12.62 5.50
C SER A 59 -12.99 11.79 6.73
N ARG A 60 -13.82 10.74 6.59
CA ARG A 60 -14.10 9.73 7.64
C ARG A 60 -12.85 8.94 7.98
N ARG A 61 -12.11 8.48 6.97
CA ARG A 61 -10.78 7.87 7.16
C ARG A 61 -9.84 8.83 7.90
N THR A 62 -9.87 10.13 7.61
CA THR A 62 -9.03 11.11 8.33
C THR A 62 -9.48 11.45 9.75
N LYS A 63 -10.76 11.24 10.08
CA LYS A 63 -11.34 11.56 11.41
C LYS A 63 -11.28 10.38 12.39
N GLU A 64 -11.08 9.17 11.91
CA GLU A 64 -10.84 7.97 12.73
C GLU A 64 -9.43 7.91 13.36
N TRP A 65 -8.51 8.78 12.94
CA TRP A 65 -7.14 8.80 13.47
C TRP A 65 -7.10 9.37 14.89
N GLN A 66 -7.32 8.49 15.87
CA GLN A 66 -7.00 8.76 17.27
C GLN A 66 -5.49 9.05 17.42
N ILE A 67 -5.24 10.05 18.26
CA ILE A 67 -3.94 10.61 18.61
C ILE A 67 -3.04 9.50 19.16
N GLY A 68 -2.09 9.01 18.34
CA GLY A 68 -1.10 8.00 18.72
C GLY A 68 -0.37 7.28 17.58
N SER A 69 -0.97 7.15 16.38
CA SER A 69 -0.52 6.15 15.38
C SER A 69 -0.07 6.70 14.01
N TYR A 70 0.40 7.95 13.94
CA TYR A 70 0.90 8.50 12.67
C TYR A 70 2.17 7.76 12.18
N LYS A 71 2.97 7.23 13.11
CA LYS A 71 4.21 6.51 12.79
C LYS A 71 3.92 5.17 12.11
N SER A 72 3.05 4.35 12.72
CA SER A 72 2.67 3.05 12.14
C SER A 72 1.90 3.25 10.83
N PHE A 73 1.15 4.33 10.68
CA PHE A 73 0.59 4.74 9.38
C PHE A 73 1.66 5.01 8.33
N LEU A 74 2.68 5.81 8.64
CA LEU A 74 3.79 6.09 7.73
C LEU A 74 4.56 4.81 7.37
N PHE A 75 4.76 3.91 8.34
CA PHE A 75 5.35 2.60 8.07
C PHE A 75 4.48 1.78 7.14
N ASN A 76 3.16 1.72 7.35
CA ASN A 76 2.26 1.01 6.43
C ASN A 76 2.25 1.61 5.03
N ALA A 77 2.24 2.94 4.92
CA ALA A 77 2.36 3.62 3.63
C ALA A 77 3.68 3.25 2.92
N LEU A 78 4.79 3.23 3.65
CA LEU A 78 6.10 2.84 3.11
C LEU A 78 6.13 1.37 2.70
N ILE A 79 5.61 0.46 3.54
CA ILE A 79 5.52 -0.98 3.26
C ILE A 79 4.75 -1.21 1.96
N LEU A 80 3.56 -0.62 1.85
CA LEU A 80 2.71 -0.78 0.68
C LEU A 80 3.35 -0.17 -0.57
N SER A 81 4.01 0.98 -0.44
CA SER A 81 4.70 1.63 -1.56
C SER A 81 5.83 0.76 -2.10
N VAL A 82 6.68 0.21 -1.23
CA VAL A 82 7.82 -0.63 -1.62
C VAL A 82 7.36 -1.99 -2.12
N ARG A 83 6.33 -2.59 -1.51
CA ARG A 83 5.70 -3.82 -2.03
C ARG A 83 5.04 -3.60 -3.39
N GLY A 84 4.49 -2.41 -3.64
CA GLY A 84 3.94 -2.02 -4.95
C GLY A 84 4.99 -1.95 -6.05
N LEU A 85 6.27 -1.76 -5.70
CA LEU A 85 7.41 -1.87 -6.63
C LEU A 85 7.88 -3.31 -6.84
N GLY A 86 7.23 -4.31 -6.22
CA GLY A 86 7.62 -5.72 -6.30
C GLY A 86 8.75 -6.11 -5.35
N GLU A 87 9.14 -5.22 -4.44
CA GLU A 87 10.26 -5.46 -3.52
C GLU A 87 9.79 -6.07 -2.19
N ILE A 88 10.66 -6.87 -1.57
CA ILE A 88 10.34 -7.56 -0.32
C ILE A 88 10.69 -6.66 0.89
N VAL A 89 9.65 -6.38 1.67
CA VAL A 89 9.73 -5.64 2.95
C VAL A 89 9.38 -6.56 4.10
N VAL A 90 10.19 -6.51 5.16
CA VAL A 90 9.95 -7.24 6.41
C VAL A 90 9.61 -6.26 7.52
N PRO A 91 8.30 -6.03 7.75
CA PRO A 91 7.84 -5.34 8.94
C PRO A 91 7.93 -6.27 10.15
N ILE A 92 8.57 -5.77 11.19
CA ILE A 92 8.78 -6.45 12.46
C ILE A 92 8.49 -5.49 13.62
N ALA A 93 8.12 -6.07 14.76
CA ALA A 93 8.08 -5.35 16.02
C ALA A 93 8.50 -6.26 17.18
N TRP A 94 8.85 -5.68 18.32
CA TRP A 94 9.17 -6.47 19.52
C TRP A 94 7.92 -7.14 20.11
N THR A 95 6.83 -6.37 20.26
CA THR A 95 5.56 -6.84 20.83
C THR A 95 4.62 -7.35 19.75
N GLY A 96 3.74 -8.30 20.11
CA GLY A 96 2.74 -8.85 19.19
C GLY A 96 1.73 -7.82 18.72
N ILE A 97 1.33 -6.90 19.59
CA ILE A 97 0.33 -5.86 19.27
C ILE A 97 0.89 -4.90 18.21
N ALA A 98 2.12 -4.40 18.39
CA ALA A 98 2.76 -3.53 17.41
C ALA A 98 2.98 -4.25 16.06
N ALA A 99 3.31 -5.55 16.09
CA ALA A 99 3.49 -6.33 14.87
C ALA A 99 2.20 -6.47 14.06
N ILE A 100 1.04 -6.63 14.72
CA ILE A 100 -0.26 -6.77 14.05
C ILE A 100 -0.69 -5.47 13.35
N ILE A 101 -0.28 -4.32 13.89
CA ILE A 101 -0.61 -3.00 13.31
C ILE A 101 0.09 -2.78 11.97
N LEU A 102 1.25 -3.43 11.77
CA LEU A 102 1.99 -3.35 10.50
C LEU A 102 1.45 -4.35 9.47
N GLU A 103 1.33 -3.92 8.22
CA GLU A 103 0.81 -4.75 7.14
C GLU A 103 1.71 -5.96 6.84
N GLY A 104 1.26 -7.17 7.16
CA GLY A 104 2.08 -8.38 7.10
C GLY A 104 3.22 -8.42 8.14
N GLY A 105 3.07 -7.64 9.22
CA GLY A 105 3.99 -7.59 10.34
C GLY A 105 4.03 -8.91 11.13
N ARG A 106 5.21 -9.21 11.69
CA ARG A 106 5.41 -10.35 12.60
C ARG A 106 6.32 -9.91 13.74
N THR A 107 6.26 -10.59 14.88
CA THR A 107 7.22 -10.30 15.95
C THR A 107 8.64 -10.65 15.51
N ALA A 108 9.63 -9.88 15.98
CA ALA A 108 11.04 -10.15 15.71
C ALA A 108 11.43 -11.58 16.14
N HIS A 109 10.86 -12.04 17.26
CA HIS A 109 11.02 -13.41 17.74
C HIS A 109 10.62 -14.46 16.73
N TYR A 110 9.44 -14.30 16.12
CA TYR A 110 8.97 -15.24 15.12
C TYR A 110 9.74 -15.11 13.80
N ARG A 111 9.95 -13.88 13.32
CA ARG A 111 10.58 -13.62 12.02
C ARG A 111 12.01 -14.16 11.95
N TYR A 112 12.79 -13.93 13.00
CA TYR A 112 14.20 -14.30 13.04
C TYR A 112 14.47 -15.56 13.87
N LYS A 113 13.42 -16.23 14.38
CA LYS A 113 13.57 -17.41 15.24
C LYS A 113 14.53 -17.14 16.41
N LEU A 114 14.33 -16.01 17.08
CA LEU A 114 15.14 -15.64 18.24
C LEU A 114 14.91 -16.67 19.37
N PRO A 115 15.98 -17.11 20.05
CA PRO A 115 15.83 -17.97 21.21
C PRO A 115 15.11 -17.22 22.34
N VAL A 116 14.28 -17.92 23.12
CA VAL A 116 13.52 -17.33 24.25
C VAL A 116 14.44 -16.75 25.32
N ARG A 117 15.65 -17.32 25.47
CA ARG A 117 16.71 -16.76 26.31
C ARG A 117 17.74 -16.07 25.42
N ILE A 118 17.72 -14.75 25.41
CA ILE A 118 18.61 -13.92 24.61
C ILE A 118 19.80 -13.52 25.49
N LEU A 119 20.94 -14.14 25.21
CA LEU A 119 22.23 -13.90 25.87
C LEU A 119 23.19 -13.21 24.89
N ASN A 120 24.33 -12.73 25.38
CA ASN A 120 25.32 -11.96 24.59
C ASN A 120 25.87 -12.71 23.35
N ASN A 121 25.84 -14.05 23.38
CA ASN A 121 26.29 -14.92 22.31
C ASN A 121 25.15 -15.60 21.54
N SER A 122 23.89 -15.31 21.88
CA SER A 122 22.75 -15.90 21.20
C SER A 122 22.75 -15.47 19.73
N SER A 123 22.66 -16.46 18.84
CA SER A 123 22.42 -16.25 17.42
C SER A 123 21.05 -16.79 17.05
N CYS A 124 20.45 -16.20 16.03
CA CYS A 124 19.23 -16.72 15.43
C CYS A 124 19.53 -18.03 14.70
N SER A 125 18.64 -19.02 14.84
CA SER A 125 18.82 -20.33 14.20
C SER A 125 18.10 -20.39 12.85
N ILE A 126 18.64 -19.67 11.84
CA ILE A 126 18.14 -19.71 10.46
C ILE A 126 19.27 -20.13 9.52
N PRO A 127 19.25 -21.37 8.99
CA PRO A 127 20.23 -21.83 8.01
C PRO A 127 20.01 -21.17 6.64
N HIS A 128 21.09 -20.91 5.90
CA HIS A 128 21.03 -20.29 4.56
C HIS A 128 20.16 -21.05 3.55
N ASN A 129 20.04 -22.38 3.68
CA ASN A 129 19.32 -23.23 2.73
C ASN A 129 17.82 -23.38 3.04
N THR A 130 17.33 -22.71 4.09
CA THR A 130 15.90 -22.71 4.42
C THR A 130 15.11 -21.70 3.59
N GLU A 131 13.80 -21.89 3.50
CA GLU A 131 12.91 -20.90 2.88
C GLU A 131 13.02 -19.54 3.56
N ASP A 132 13.03 -19.51 4.90
CA ASP A 132 13.23 -18.29 5.68
C ASP A 132 14.56 -17.61 5.37
N GLY A 133 15.65 -18.38 5.28
CA GLY A 133 16.97 -17.86 4.91
C GLY A 133 16.99 -17.23 3.51
N ARG A 134 16.34 -17.86 2.52
CA ARG A 134 16.21 -17.31 1.16
C ARG A 134 15.33 -16.07 1.13
N PHE A 135 14.24 -16.07 1.88
CA PHE A 135 13.35 -14.93 2.02
C PHE A 135 14.07 -13.72 2.64
N LEU A 136 14.80 -13.91 3.75
CA LEU A 136 15.59 -12.86 4.39
C LEU A 136 16.74 -12.39 3.51
N LYS A 137 17.33 -13.24 2.66
CA LYS A 137 18.32 -12.79 1.68
C LYS A 137 17.71 -11.86 0.63
N ALA A 138 16.55 -12.21 0.10
CA ALA A 138 15.85 -11.44 -0.94
C ALA A 138 15.23 -10.13 -0.43
N GLU A 139 15.02 -10.01 0.87
CA GLU A 139 14.58 -8.78 1.51
C GLU A 139 15.52 -7.59 1.23
N LYS A 140 14.93 -6.43 0.93
CA LYS A 140 15.66 -5.16 0.77
C LYS A 140 15.44 -4.17 1.92
N LEU A 141 14.28 -4.22 2.57
CA LEU A 141 13.88 -3.26 3.58
C LEU A 141 13.34 -3.94 4.83
N ILE A 142 14.00 -3.68 5.97
CA ILE A 142 13.55 -4.02 7.32
C ILE A 142 12.85 -2.80 7.89
N ILE A 143 11.64 -2.95 8.41
CA ILE A 143 10.97 -1.91 9.21
C ILE A 143 10.75 -2.46 10.60
N TRP A 144 11.38 -1.84 11.59
CA TRP A 144 11.32 -2.27 12.98
C TRP A 144 10.55 -1.26 13.82
N ASP A 145 9.32 -1.57 14.19
CA ASP A 145 8.53 -0.76 15.11
C ASP A 145 8.72 -1.19 16.57
N GLU A 146 8.55 -0.25 17.50
CA GLU A 146 8.90 -0.40 18.92
C GLU A 146 10.32 -0.96 19.15
N CYS A 147 11.28 -0.52 18.33
CA CYS A 147 12.69 -0.87 18.46
C CYS A 147 13.29 -0.44 19.81
N THR A 148 12.74 0.61 20.44
CA THR A 148 13.15 1.08 21.77
C THR A 148 12.88 0.06 22.88
N MET A 149 11.92 -0.85 22.68
CA MET A 149 11.65 -1.94 23.61
C MET A 149 12.51 -3.19 23.36
N THR A 150 13.31 -3.18 22.29
CA THR A 150 14.14 -4.34 21.91
C THR A 150 15.42 -4.34 22.74
N PRO A 151 15.71 -5.44 23.47
CA PRO A 151 16.94 -5.53 24.22
C PRO A 151 18.14 -5.56 23.28
N HIS A 152 19.25 -4.96 23.68
CA HIS A 152 20.45 -4.83 22.84
C HIS A 152 20.95 -6.19 22.30
N HIS A 153 20.83 -7.25 23.09
CA HIS A 153 21.23 -8.61 22.69
C HIS A 153 20.36 -9.17 21.55
N ALA A 154 19.07 -8.84 21.50
CA ALA A 154 18.19 -9.29 20.41
C ALA A 154 18.55 -8.60 19.09
N LEU A 155 18.81 -7.29 19.15
CA LEU A 155 19.28 -6.52 18.01
C LEU A 155 20.62 -7.07 17.49
N SER A 156 21.55 -7.35 18.40
CA SER A 156 22.85 -7.94 18.08
C SER A 156 22.74 -9.33 17.44
N ALA A 157 21.79 -10.17 17.89
CA ALA A 157 21.56 -11.50 17.33
C ALA A 157 21.02 -11.42 15.88
N VAL A 158 20.09 -10.49 15.62
CA VAL A 158 19.56 -10.23 14.28
C VAL A 158 20.65 -9.68 13.36
N GLU A 159 21.47 -8.75 13.85
CA GLU A 159 22.60 -8.19 13.10
C GLU A 159 23.59 -9.27 12.67
N ARG A 160 23.99 -10.14 13.60
CA ARG A 160 24.89 -11.27 13.30
C ARG A 160 24.29 -12.22 12.28
N LEU A 161 23.00 -12.55 12.41
CA LEU A 161 22.31 -13.39 11.45
C LEU A 161 22.32 -12.78 10.05
N LEU A 162 22.01 -11.50 9.91
CA LEU A 162 21.92 -10.85 8.60
C LEU A 162 23.30 -10.73 7.93
N ARG A 163 24.34 -10.45 8.71
CA ARG A 163 25.74 -10.49 8.22
C ARG A 163 26.14 -11.87 7.73
N ASP A 164 25.81 -12.89 8.52
CA ASP A 164 26.07 -14.29 8.17
C ASP A 164 25.31 -14.67 6.88
N LEU A 165 23.99 -14.45 6.84
CA LEU A 165 23.16 -14.75 5.68
C LEU A 165 23.63 -14.04 4.40
N MET A 166 24.02 -12.77 4.49
CA MET A 166 24.45 -11.96 3.35
C MET A 166 25.94 -12.12 3.01
N ASN A 167 26.72 -12.79 3.87
CA ASN A 167 28.18 -12.87 3.77
C ASN A 167 28.83 -11.49 3.57
N SER A 168 28.42 -10.52 4.39
CA SER A 168 28.84 -9.12 4.31
C SER A 168 29.09 -8.55 5.70
N ASP A 169 30.17 -7.78 5.83
CA ASP A 169 30.53 -7.09 7.07
C ASP A 169 29.76 -5.76 7.28
N LEU A 170 28.93 -5.37 6.30
CA LEU A 170 28.10 -4.18 6.39
C LEU A 170 27.00 -4.35 7.46
N THR A 171 26.58 -3.23 8.03
CA THR A 171 25.46 -3.20 8.98
C THR A 171 24.21 -3.80 8.36
N PHE A 172 23.50 -4.67 9.09
CA PHE A 172 22.35 -5.44 8.65
C PHE A 172 22.59 -6.22 7.35
N GLY A 173 23.84 -6.63 7.08
CA GLY A 173 24.20 -7.31 5.84
C GLY A 173 24.03 -6.45 4.57
N GLY A 174 24.05 -5.12 4.73
CA GLY A 174 23.84 -4.16 3.64
C GLY A 174 22.38 -3.86 3.31
N LYS A 175 21.44 -4.33 4.13
CA LYS A 175 20.00 -4.05 3.97
C LYS A 175 19.63 -2.67 4.49
N VAL A 176 18.58 -2.09 3.92
CA VAL A 176 18.02 -0.84 4.43
C VAL A 176 17.17 -1.18 5.65
N SER A 177 17.46 -0.58 6.80
CA SER A 177 16.69 -0.76 8.02
C SER A 177 16.11 0.56 8.51
N VAL A 178 14.79 0.63 8.69
CA VAL A 178 14.11 1.77 9.30
C VAL A 178 13.70 1.37 10.71
N LEU A 179 14.35 1.97 11.70
CA LEU A 179 14.06 1.71 13.11
C LEU A 179 13.15 2.80 13.67
N GLY A 180 12.09 2.37 14.32
CA GLY A 180 11.13 3.21 14.96
C GLY A 180 10.84 2.77 16.39
N GLY A 181 10.74 3.72 17.30
CA GLY A 181 10.03 3.59 18.57
C GLY A 181 9.69 4.97 19.11
N ASP A 182 8.97 5.05 20.22
CA ASP A 182 8.89 6.26 21.04
C ASP A 182 9.76 6.05 22.28
N TRP A 183 10.84 6.80 22.42
CA TRP A 183 11.74 6.73 23.57
C TRP A 183 11.09 7.18 24.87
N ARG A 184 9.94 7.85 24.78
CA ARG A 184 9.12 8.24 25.93
C ARG A 184 8.12 7.14 26.32
N HIS A 185 7.92 6.13 25.47
CA HIS A 185 7.15 4.94 25.81
C HIS A 185 8.08 3.87 26.37
N ILE A 186 7.73 3.45 27.59
CA ILE A 186 8.18 2.28 28.37
C ILE A 186 9.44 1.57 27.84
N LEU A 187 10.53 1.68 28.61
CA LEU A 187 11.78 0.95 28.39
C LEU A 187 11.57 -0.58 28.38
N PRO A 188 12.52 -1.34 27.81
CA PRO A 188 12.46 -2.81 27.83
C PRO A 188 12.23 -3.35 29.25
N VAL A 189 11.31 -4.31 29.39
CA VAL A 189 10.94 -4.86 30.70
C VAL A 189 12.02 -5.83 31.18
N ALA A 190 12.82 -5.40 32.17
CA ALA A 190 13.84 -6.22 32.80
C ALA A 190 13.27 -6.92 34.06
N VAL A 191 12.82 -8.17 33.91
CA VAL A 191 12.19 -8.92 35.01
C VAL A 191 13.25 -9.35 36.04
N HIS A 192 13.11 -8.94 37.30
CA HIS A 192 14.04 -9.23 38.41
C HIS A 192 15.47 -8.68 38.22
N ALA A 193 15.62 -7.55 37.52
CA ALA A 193 16.92 -6.97 37.19
C ALA A 193 17.58 -6.19 38.34
N ASN A 194 18.91 -6.36 38.51
CA ASN A 194 19.74 -5.49 39.34
C ASN A 194 20.08 -4.19 38.60
N ARG A 195 20.51 -3.13 39.30
CA ARG A 195 20.80 -1.81 38.70
C ARG A 195 21.73 -1.85 37.49
N THR A 196 22.70 -2.77 37.47
CA THR A 196 23.60 -3.00 36.33
C THR A 196 22.88 -3.59 35.11
N THR A 197 21.99 -4.54 35.34
CA THR A 197 21.18 -5.18 34.29
C THR A 197 20.26 -4.18 33.60
N ILE A 198 19.78 -3.15 34.31
CA ILE A 198 18.95 -2.08 33.71
C ILE A 198 19.72 -1.25 32.67
N ILE A 199 21.04 -1.08 32.85
CA ILE A 199 21.89 -0.33 31.91
C ILE A 199 22.28 -1.20 30.71
N GLU A 200 22.32 -2.53 30.88
CA GLU A 200 22.69 -3.50 29.85
C GLU A 200 21.51 -4.04 29.02
N THR A 201 20.26 -3.73 29.40
CA THR A 201 19.04 -4.14 28.68
C THR A 201 18.85 -3.27 27.44
#